data_AF-A0A2T4V4N1-F1
#
_entry.id   AF-A0A2T4V4N1-F1
#
_cell.length_a   1.000
_cell.length_b   1.000
_cell.length_c   1.000
_cell.angle_alpha   90.00
_cell.angle_beta   90.00
_cell.angle_gamma   90.00
#
_symmetry.space_group_name_H-M   'P 1'
#
loop_
_entity.id
_entity.type
_entity.pdbx_description
1 polymer ?
#
loop_
_entity_poly.entity_id
_entity_poly.type
_entity_poly.pdbx_seq_one_letter_code
_entity_poly.pdbx_strand_id
1 'polypeptide(L)'
;MATTLDVAYQRALGTEGFGSHLFLGGGLRYALPQSLTTFPLELYARGELRTRVGYWEPAGGLELGFSRVALPWRAVRVPMGVELYERNDALSGPLYFAFHAAPLRFHLGRFVVGGPEVQWGPAGPPFGTAQRLHIGLARLEVQL
;
A
#
# COMPACT_ATOMS: atom_id res chain seq x y z
N MET A 1 -8.15 -12.55 -4.23
CA MET A 1 -7.01 -11.61 -4.36
C MET A 1 -7.51 -10.44 -5.20
N ALA A 2 -7.49 -9.21 -4.68
CA ALA A 2 -7.96 -8.03 -5.39
C ALA A 2 -6.78 -7.34 -6.06
N THR A 3 -6.83 -7.16 -7.37
CA THR A 3 -5.82 -6.39 -8.11
C THR A 3 -6.10 -4.90 -7.91
N THR A 4 -5.10 -4.12 -7.56
CA THR A 4 -5.27 -2.68 -7.31
C THR A 4 -4.47 -1.83 -8.29
N LEU A 5 -5.03 -0.68 -8.67
CA LEU A 5 -4.34 0.40 -9.35
C LEU A 5 -4.01 1.50 -8.34
N ASP A 6 -2.78 2.01 -8.37
CA ASP A 6 -2.26 2.97 -7.41
C ASP A 6 -1.83 4.26 -8.13
N VAL A 7 -2.28 5.41 -7.62
CA VAL A 7 -1.82 6.72 -8.04
C VAL A 7 -1.31 7.47 -6.82
N ALA A 8 -0.03 7.80 -6.82
CA ALA A 8 0.65 8.38 -5.68
C ALA A 8 1.44 9.63 -6.05
N TYR A 9 1.55 10.54 -5.09
CA TYR A 9 2.43 11.69 -5.17
C TYR A 9 3.36 11.69 -3.95
N GLN A 10 4.66 11.85 -4.18
CA GLN A 10 5.68 11.86 -3.14
C GLN A 10 6.69 12.97 -3.41
N ARG A 11 7.21 13.56 -2.34
CA ARG A 11 8.18 14.65 -2.40
C ARG A 11 9.26 14.43 -1.35
N ALA A 12 10.51 14.72 -1.71
CA ALA A 12 11.60 14.79 -0.75
C ALA A 12 11.34 15.91 0.27
N LEU A 13 11.64 15.66 1.54
CA LEU A 13 11.45 16.64 2.62
C LEU A 13 12.50 17.75 2.60
N GLY A 14 13.66 17.50 2.02
CA GLY A 14 14.72 18.48 1.88
C GLY A 14 15.46 18.33 0.56
N THR A 15 16.24 19.34 0.21
CA THR A 15 17.10 19.34 -0.97
C THR A 15 18.50 18.79 -0.67
N GLU A 16 18.89 18.76 0.61
CA GLU A 16 20.25 18.40 1.05
C GLU A 16 20.23 17.49 2.29
N GLY A 17 21.34 16.77 2.50
CA GLY A 17 21.55 15.92 3.67
C GLY A 17 20.54 14.78 3.79
N PHE A 18 20.16 14.42 5.02
CA PHE A 18 19.19 13.35 5.26
C PHE A 18 17.79 13.66 4.67
N GLY A 19 17.44 14.94 4.53
CA GLY A 19 16.14 15.36 4.00
C GLY A 19 15.93 15.00 2.53
N SER A 20 17.01 14.87 1.74
CA SER A 20 16.92 14.44 0.34
C SER A 20 16.67 12.94 0.18
N HIS A 21 16.88 12.16 1.25
CA HIS A 21 16.61 10.72 1.31
C HIS A 21 15.26 10.39 1.92
N LEU A 22 14.61 11.35 2.57
CA LEU A 22 13.32 11.16 3.24
C LEU A 22 12.20 11.73 2.37
N PHE A 23 11.31 10.86 1.93
CA PHE A 23 10.18 11.20 1.07
C PHE A 23 8.89 11.07 1.87
N LEU A 24 8.05 12.08 1.78
CA LEU A 24 6.68 12.03 2.27
C LEU A 24 5.71 12.17 1.11
N GLY A 25 4.59 11.49 1.20
CA GLY A 25 3.54 11.62 0.23
C GLY A 25 2.29 10.86 0.60
N GLY A 26 1.42 10.73 -0.39
CA GLY A 26 0.18 9.99 -0.25
C GLY A 26 -0.35 9.59 -1.61
N GLY A 27 -1.33 8.72 -1.60
CA GLY A 27 -1.90 8.18 -2.82
C GLY A 27 -3.31 7.67 -2.62
N LEU A 28 -3.92 7.40 -3.76
CA LEU A 28 -5.21 6.75 -3.88
C LEU A 28 -4.99 5.39 -4.53
N ARG A 29 -5.50 4.35 -3.87
CA ARG A 29 -5.47 2.99 -4.37
C ARG A 29 -6.89 2.53 -4.65
N TYR A 30 -7.12 2.12 -5.89
CA TYR A 30 -8.40 1.61 -6.36
C TYR A 30 -8.29 0.10 -6.57
N ALA A 31 -9.09 -0.70 -5.86
CA ALA A 31 -9.16 -2.12 -6.13
C ALA A 31 -10.12 -2.38 -7.30
N LEU A 32 -9.65 -3.10 -8.31
CA LEU A 32 -10.47 -3.52 -9.44
C LEU A 32 -11.62 -4.39 -8.90
N PRO A 33 -12.88 -3.97 -9.08
CA PRO A 33 -14.00 -4.65 -8.46
C PRO A 33 -14.16 -6.06 -9.06
N GLN A 34 -14.19 -7.07 -8.20
CA GLN A 34 -14.72 -8.40 -8.54
C GLN A 34 -16.25 -8.46 -8.36
N SER A 35 -16.84 -7.43 -7.72
CA SER A 35 -18.27 -7.24 -7.47
C SER A 35 -18.59 -5.74 -7.35
N LEU A 36 -19.73 -5.29 -7.87
CA LEU A 36 -20.18 -3.88 -7.92
C LEU A 36 -20.61 -3.28 -6.57
N THR A 37 -20.62 -4.07 -5.50
CA THR A 37 -21.33 -3.74 -4.25
C THR A 37 -20.51 -3.01 -3.19
N THR A 38 -19.24 -2.68 -3.42
CA THR A 38 -18.41 -1.97 -2.42
C THR A 38 -17.48 -0.99 -3.12
N PHE A 39 -17.51 0.29 -2.72
CA PHE A 39 -16.64 1.33 -3.26
C PHE A 39 -15.18 1.05 -2.85
N PRO A 40 -14.33 0.57 -3.78
CA PRO A 40 -13.07 -0.07 -3.43
C PRO A 40 -11.92 0.92 -3.44
N LEU A 41 -12.08 2.05 -2.76
CA LEU A 41 -11.09 3.11 -2.68
C LEU A 41 -10.36 3.08 -1.34
N GLU A 42 -9.06 3.29 -1.40
CA GLU A 42 -8.17 3.42 -0.27
C GLU A 42 -7.36 4.70 -0.40
N LEU A 43 -7.31 5.47 0.67
CA LEU A 43 -6.47 6.65 0.80
C LEU A 43 -5.32 6.29 1.73
N TYR A 44 -4.09 6.63 1.36
CA TYR A 44 -2.95 6.39 2.21
C TYR A 44 -1.97 7.57 2.21
N ALA A 45 -1.24 7.70 3.31
CA ALA A 45 -0.07 8.54 3.44
C ALA A 45 1.14 7.66 3.76
N ARG A 46 2.29 8.00 3.20
CA ARG A 46 3.52 7.21 3.35
C ARG A 46 4.72 8.12 3.58
N GLY A 47 5.56 7.73 4.53
CA GLY A 47 6.91 8.24 4.67
C GLY A 47 7.92 7.15 4.38
N GLU A 48 8.86 7.40 3.49
CA GLU A 48 9.84 6.41 3.04
C GLU A 48 11.24 6.99 2.93
N LEU A 49 12.21 6.15 3.24
CA LEU A 49 13.62 6.40 3.03
C LEU A 49 14.02 5.80 1.69
N ARG A 50 14.69 6.60 0.87
CA ARG A 50 15.22 6.21 -0.43
C ARG A 50 16.72 6.43 -0.45
N THR A 51 17.46 5.42 -0.88
CA THR A 51 18.90 5.55 -1.13
C THR A 51 19.17 5.17 -2.58
N ARG A 52 19.96 5.97 -3.29
CA ARG A 52 20.25 5.74 -4.71
C ARG A 52 21.69 5.29 -4.88
N VAL A 53 21.87 4.15 -5.54
CA VAL A 53 23.16 3.58 -5.93
C VAL A 53 23.13 3.36 -7.45
N GLY A 54 23.64 4.35 -8.18
CA GLY A 54 23.60 4.35 -9.65
C GLY A 54 22.16 4.40 -10.19
N TYR A 55 21.74 3.35 -10.89
CA TYR A 55 20.37 3.21 -11.41
C TYR A 55 19.40 2.60 -10.39
N TRP A 56 19.90 2.02 -9.31
CA TRP A 56 19.09 1.31 -8.32
C TRP A 56 18.74 2.24 -7.15
N GLU A 57 17.47 2.27 -6.73
CA GLU A 57 16.99 3.11 -5.63
C GLU A 57 16.02 2.37 -4.70
N PRO A 58 16.49 1.49 -3.81
CA PRO A 58 15.60 0.83 -2.86
C PRO A 58 14.90 1.86 -1.97
N ALA A 59 13.65 1.57 -1.65
CA ALA A 59 12.84 2.38 -0.74
C ALA A 59 12.25 1.52 0.37
N GLY A 60 12.15 2.08 1.57
CA GLY A 60 11.50 1.44 2.71
C GLY A 60 10.93 2.47 3.69
N GLY A 61 9.78 2.18 4.28
CA GLY A 61 9.05 3.19 5.03
C GLY A 61 7.84 2.69 5.79
N LEU A 62 7.07 3.67 6.26
CA LEU A 62 5.81 3.46 6.97
C LEU A 62 4.67 4.03 6.13
N GLU A 63 3.59 3.28 6.06
CA GLU A 63 2.34 3.65 5.42
C GLU A 63 1.23 3.63 6.45
N LEU A 64 0.41 4.67 6.44
CA LEU A 64 -0.87 4.72 7.15
C LEU A 64 -1.97 4.91 6.12
N GLY A 65 -3.08 4.21 6.27
CA GLY A 65 -4.15 4.36 5.30
C GLY A 65 -5.53 4.07 5.86
N PHE A 66 -6.50 4.55 5.11
CA PHE A 66 -7.92 4.32 5.30
C PHE A 66 -8.42 3.52 4.09
N SER A 67 -8.81 2.28 4.33
CA SER A 67 -9.28 1.34 3.32
C SER A 67 -10.70 0.88 3.65
N ARG A 68 -11.55 0.90 2.62
CA ARG A 68 -12.81 0.15 2.61
C ARG A 68 -12.78 -1.00 1.61
N VAL A 69 -11.57 -1.38 1.17
CA VAL A 69 -11.39 -2.52 0.28
C VAL A 69 -11.75 -3.78 1.06
N ALA A 70 -12.76 -4.48 0.57
CA ALA A 70 -13.23 -5.74 1.12
C ALA A 70 -12.06 -6.72 1.28
N LEU A 71 -11.92 -7.28 2.48
CA LEU A 71 -10.88 -8.25 2.77
C LEU A 71 -11.10 -9.54 1.95
N PRO A 72 -10.03 -10.21 1.53
CA PRO A 72 -10.08 -11.25 0.49
C PRO A 72 -10.92 -12.49 0.87
N TRP A 73 -11.25 -12.68 2.14
CA TRP A 73 -12.14 -13.77 2.57
C TRP A 73 -13.59 -13.61 2.08
N ARG A 74 -14.05 -12.40 1.75
CA ARG A 74 -15.34 -12.21 1.05
C ARG A 74 -15.38 -12.92 -0.31
N ALA A 75 -14.22 -13.14 -0.93
CA ALA A 75 -14.12 -13.89 -2.18
C ALA A 75 -14.11 -15.42 -1.97
N VAL A 76 -13.86 -15.89 -0.74
CA VAL A 76 -13.88 -17.31 -0.39
C VAL A 76 -15.29 -17.66 0.08
N ARG A 77 -16.16 -18.06 -0.86
CA ARG A 77 -17.53 -18.50 -0.56
C ARG A 77 -17.53 -19.84 0.18
N VAL A 78 -17.22 -19.83 1.47
CA VAL A 78 -17.43 -20.99 2.35
C VAL A 78 -18.83 -20.90 2.95
N PRO A 79 -19.73 -21.86 2.71
CA PRO A 79 -21.13 -21.81 3.17
C PRO A 79 -21.30 -21.66 4.70
N MET A 80 -20.27 -22.04 5.47
CA MET A 80 -20.25 -22.00 6.93
C MET A 80 -19.54 -20.77 7.54
N GLY A 81 -19.02 -19.86 6.71
CA GLY A 81 -18.12 -18.80 7.15
C GLY A 81 -18.71 -17.39 7.17
N VAL A 82 -19.89 -17.16 6.60
CA VAL A 82 -20.43 -15.80 6.38
C VAL A 82 -20.54 -15.00 7.68
N GLU A 83 -21.08 -15.61 8.74
CA GLU A 83 -21.22 -14.98 10.06
C GLU A 83 -19.87 -14.71 10.75
N LEU A 84 -18.89 -15.62 10.57
CA LEU A 84 -17.52 -15.45 11.04
C LEU A 84 -16.79 -14.33 10.29
N TYR A 85 -17.04 -14.19 8.98
CA TYR A 85 -16.46 -13.16 8.14
C TYR A 85 -17.09 -11.79 8.40
N GLU A 86 -18.39 -11.71 8.63
CA GLU A 86 -19.06 -10.48 9.05
C GLU A 86 -18.56 -10.02 10.42
N ARG A 87 -18.36 -10.95 11.35
CA ARG A 87 -17.79 -10.65 12.67
C ARG A 87 -16.33 -10.21 12.60
N ASN A 88 -15.52 -10.82 11.73
CA ASN A 88 -14.14 -10.38 11.50
C ASN A 88 -14.05 -9.05 10.73
N ASP A 89 -14.94 -8.79 9.77
CA ASP A 89 -15.04 -7.50 9.08
C ASP A 89 -15.43 -6.39 10.07
N ALA A 90 -16.33 -6.67 11.02
CA ALA A 90 -16.69 -5.73 12.07
C ALA A 90 -15.52 -5.40 13.02
N LEU A 91 -14.58 -6.34 13.19
CA LEU A 91 -13.35 -6.14 13.97
C LEU A 91 -12.22 -5.51 13.15
N SER A 92 -12.29 -5.57 11.83
CA SER A 92 -11.33 -5.02 10.89
C SER A 92 -11.73 -3.58 10.56
N GLY A 93 -11.38 -2.65 11.45
CA GLY A 93 -11.60 -1.23 11.21
C GLY A 93 -10.94 -0.72 9.91
N PRO A 94 -11.41 0.41 9.36
CA PRO A 94 -10.97 0.89 8.05
C PRO A 94 -9.54 1.47 8.05
N LEU A 95 -8.94 1.69 9.22
CA LEU A 95 -7.59 2.26 9.32
C LEU A 95 -6.56 1.14 9.36
N TYR A 96 -5.39 1.35 8.77
CA TYR A 96 -4.26 0.43 8.90
C TYR A 96 -2.94 1.18 9.07
N PHE A 97 -1.97 0.47 9.61
CA PHE A 97 -0.59 0.88 9.68
C PHE A 97 0.27 -0.25 9.11
N ALA A 98 1.19 0.06 8.20
CA ALA A 98 1.99 -0.94 7.50
C ALA A 98 3.44 -0.49 7.30
N PHE A 99 4.35 -1.44 7.37
CA PHE A 99 5.70 -1.28 6.84
C PHE A 99 5.66 -1.48 5.33
N HIS A 100 6.30 -0.58 4.59
CA HIS A 100 6.45 -0.65 3.14
C HIS A 100 7.91 -0.93 2.78
N ALA A 101 8.12 -1.83 1.83
CA ALA A 101 9.42 -2.11 1.25
C ALA A 101 9.31 -2.27 -0.26
N ALA A 102 10.13 -1.52 -0.99
CA ALA A 102 10.27 -1.57 -2.43
C ALA A 102 11.76 -1.70 -2.79
N PRO A 103 12.34 -2.91 -2.67
CA PRO A 103 13.77 -3.11 -2.87
C PRO A 103 14.18 -3.02 -4.34
N LEU A 104 13.26 -3.28 -5.28
CA LEU A 104 13.54 -3.32 -6.71
C LEU A 104 12.92 -2.11 -7.40
N ARG A 105 13.67 -1.01 -7.42
CA ARG A 105 13.31 0.25 -8.06
C ARG A 105 14.49 0.72 -8.88
N PHE A 106 14.25 1.01 -10.15
CA PHE A 106 15.28 1.35 -11.11
C PHE A 106 14.94 2.62 -11.87
N HIS A 107 15.92 3.51 -11.97
CA HIS A 107 15.84 4.78 -12.67
C HIS A 107 16.16 4.61 -14.15
N LEU A 108 15.21 4.98 -15.00
CA LEU A 108 15.30 5.03 -16.46
C LEU A 108 15.01 6.46 -16.92
N GLY A 109 16.01 7.34 -16.76
CA GLY A 109 15.85 8.77 -17.03
C GLY A 109 14.88 9.42 -16.05
N ARG A 110 13.76 9.96 -16.57
CA ARG A 110 12.69 10.58 -15.76
C ARG A 110 11.69 9.57 -15.16
N PHE A 111 11.82 8.29 -15.51
CA PHE A 111 10.91 7.26 -15.07
C PHE A 111 11.59 6.38 -14.02
N VAL A 112 10.85 5.99 -13.00
CA VAL A 112 11.27 4.91 -12.09
C VAL A 112 10.35 3.73 -12.35
N VAL A 113 10.95 2.59 -12.67
CA VAL A 113 10.24 1.31 -12.84
C VAL A 113 10.64 0.38 -11.71
N GLY A 114 9.70 -0.38 -11.18
CA GLY A 114 10.00 -1.25 -10.05
C GLY A 114 8.94 -2.30 -9.76
N GLY A 115 9.30 -3.20 -8.86
CA GLY A 115 8.48 -4.31 -8.39
C GLY A 115 9.27 -5.61 -8.23
N PRO A 116 8.80 -6.55 -7.39
CA PRO A 116 7.66 -6.45 -6.48
C PRO A 116 7.93 -5.57 -5.24
N GLU A 117 6.84 -5.08 -4.65
CA GLU A 117 6.83 -4.32 -3.40
C GLU A 117 5.96 -5.03 -2.36
N VAL A 118 6.29 -4.85 -1.09
CA VAL A 118 5.56 -5.47 0.01
C VAL A 118 5.10 -4.40 1.00
N GLN A 119 3.86 -4.53 1.42
CA GLN A 119 3.24 -3.77 2.50
C GLN A 119 2.69 -4.75 3.53
N TRP A 120 3.12 -4.62 4.77
CA TRP A 120 2.69 -5.53 5.83
C TRP A 120 2.47 -4.79 7.15
N GLY A 121 1.32 -5.03 7.78
CA GLY A 121 1.08 -4.54 9.14
C GLY A 121 -0.38 -4.70 9.60
N PRO A 122 -0.69 -4.26 10.83
CA PRO A 122 -2.01 -4.43 11.42
C PRO A 122 -3.09 -3.58 10.73
N ALA A 123 -4.29 -4.16 10.63
CA ALA A 123 -5.50 -3.48 10.16
C ALA A 123 -6.51 -3.30 11.30
N GLY A 124 -7.19 -2.17 11.28
CA GLY A 124 -8.26 -1.75 12.19
C GLY A 124 -7.80 -1.38 13.60
N PRO A 125 -8.43 -0.41 14.27
CA PRO A 125 -8.64 -0.48 15.70
C PRO A 125 -9.78 -1.47 16.01
N PRO A 126 -9.61 -2.39 16.98
CA PRO A 126 -8.39 -2.59 17.77
C PRO A 126 -7.27 -3.22 16.94
N PHE A 127 -6.07 -2.61 16.98
CA PHE A 127 -4.92 -3.10 16.23
C PHE A 127 -4.44 -4.44 16.81
N GLY A 128 -4.14 -5.41 15.94
CA GLY A 128 -3.64 -6.73 16.32
C GLY A 128 -4.63 -7.88 16.12
N THR A 129 -5.89 -7.60 15.77
CA THR A 129 -6.89 -8.62 15.42
C THR A 129 -6.78 -9.09 13.97
N ALA A 130 -6.35 -8.19 13.07
CA ALA A 130 -6.18 -8.47 11.65
C ALA A 130 -4.81 -7.99 11.16
N GLN A 131 -4.22 -8.75 10.25
CA GLN A 131 -2.98 -8.41 9.55
C GLN A 131 -3.29 -8.20 8.06
N ARG A 132 -2.71 -7.15 7.49
CA ARG A 132 -2.78 -6.84 6.08
C ARG A 132 -1.46 -7.18 5.41
N LEU A 133 -1.53 -7.92 4.32
CA LEU A 133 -0.42 -8.12 3.38
C LEU A 133 -0.87 -7.63 2.01
N HIS A 134 -0.13 -6.69 1.44
CA HIS A 134 -0.33 -6.22 0.08
C HIS A 134 0.99 -6.34 -0.69
N ILE A 135 0.93 -6.97 -1.85
CA ILE A 135 2.06 -7.16 -2.75
C ILE A 135 1.81 -6.35 -4.02
N GLY A 136 2.62 -5.32 -4.23
CA GLY A 136 2.64 -4.55 -5.47
C GLY A 136 3.45 -5.31 -6.52
N LEU A 137 2.87 -5.59 -7.69
CA LEU A 137 3.56 -6.37 -8.73
C LEU A 137 4.47 -5.50 -9.60
N ALA A 138 3.97 -4.32 -9.97
CA ALA A 138 4.68 -3.38 -10.81
C ALA A 138 4.36 -1.96 -10.38
N ARG A 139 5.34 -1.08 -10.52
CA ARG A 139 5.23 0.36 -10.31
C ARG A 139 5.88 1.11 -11.46
N LEU A 140 5.23 2.20 -11.85
CA LEU A 140 5.80 3.25 -12.69
C LEU A 140 5.65 4.58 -11.96
N GLU A 141 6.76 5.29 -11.75
CA GLU A 141 6.77 6.66 -11.22
C GLU A 141 7.35 7.61 -12.27
N VAL A 142 6.92 8.86 -12.22
CA VAL A 142 7.51 9.96 -12.97
C VAL A 142 8.19 10.90 -11.97
N GLN A 143 9.48 11.16 -12.15
CA GLN A 143 10.20 12.16 -11.38
C GLN A 143 9.97 13.52 -12.03
N LEU A 144 9.43 14.45 -11.24
CA LEU A 144 9.19 15.85 -11.60
C LEU A 144 10.23 16.76 -10.95
#